data_AF-S0DRD4-F1
#
_entry.id   AF-S0DRD4-F1
#
_cell.length_a   1.000
_cell.length_b   1.000
_cell.length_c   1.000
_cell.angle_alpha   90.00
_cell.angle_beta   90.00
_cell.angle_gamma   90.00
#
_symmetry.space_group_name_H-M   'P 1'
#
loop_
_entity.id
_entity.type
_entity.pdbx_description
1 polymer ?
#
loop_
_entity_poly.entity_id
_entity_poly.type
_entity_poly.pdbx_seq_one_letter_code
_entity_poly.pdbx_strand_id
1 'polypeptide(L)'
;MASSSSRPTVVNIHNWNEDMSAEIERLAPFRWKVFQCLLVAGENEDVTRLRDARTFLVTDRQWKTFCDRHKHLPCYVPEDTNAMASSYLLLDEYMCFLDKGEGMLTRSESILKVGVKKAMGQVVWDRGSFLERGGIYDWGRSEKLQW
;
A
#
# COMPACT_ATOMS: atom_id res chain seq x y z
N MET A 1 10.71 -15.81 -17.42
CA MET A 1 9.27 -16.01 -17.14
C MET A 1 8.95 -15.17 -15.92
N ALA A 2 7.95 -14.30 -15.96
CA ALA A 2 7.60 -13.49 -14.80
C ALA A 2 6.97 -14.38 -13.71
N SER A 3 7.42 -14.22 -12.47
CA SER A 3 6.81 -14.85 -11.30
C SER A 3 5.38 -14.36 -11.11
N SER A 4 4.45 -15.26 -10.78
CA SER A 4 3.06 -14.90 -10.43
C SER A 4 2.94 -14.16 -9.09
N SER A 5 4.04 -13.90 -8.38
CA SER A 5 4.03 -13.19 -7.11
C SER A 5 4.22 -11.68 -7.29
N SER A 6 3.36 -10.92 -6.61
CA SER A 6 3.62 -9.50 -6.34
C SER A 6 4.67 -9.38 -5.24
N ARG A 7 5.58 -8.40 -5.36
CA ARG A 7 6.56 -8.08 -4.32
C ARG A 7 6.31 -6.68 -3.77
N PRO A 8 6.07 -6.52 -2.46
CA PRO A 8 5.97 -5.21 -1.84
C PRO A 8 7.31 -4.76 -1.24
N THR A 9 7.61 -3.47 -1.37
CA THR A 9 8.75 -2.80 -0.71
C THR A 9 8.25 -1.51 -0.05
N VAL A 10 8.63 -1.27 1.21
CA VAL A 10 8.44 0.04 1.86
C VAL A 10 9.74 0.81 1.78
N VAL A 11 9.71 1.96 1.10
CA VAL A 11 10.83 2.89 0.98
C VAL A 11 10.86 3.77 2.22
N ASN A 12 11.97 3.71 2.94
CA ASN A 12 12.23 4.39 4.20
C ASN A 12 13.66 4.97 4.21
N ILE A 13 14.03 5.64 5.31
CA ILE A 13 15.32 6.33 5.44
C ILE A 13 16.54 5.44 5.19
N HIS A 14 16.42 4.12 5.38
CA HIS A 14 17.53 3.17 5.25
C HIS A 14 17.73 2.63 3.84
N ASN A 15 16.73 2.72 2.95
CA ASN A 15 16.78 2.10 1.62
C ASN A 15 16.42 3.04 0.45
N TRP A 16 16.05 4.30 0.68
CA TRP A 16 15.68 5.24 -0.39
C TRP A 16 16.80 5.48 -1.43
N ASN A 17 18.07 5.27 -1.05
CA ASN A 17 19.20 5.42 -1.95
C ASN A 17 19.70 4.11 -2.56
N GLU A 18 19.04 2.98 -2.27
CA GLU A 18 19.37 1.70 -2.85
C GLU A 18 18.96 1.65 -4.33
N ASP A 19 19.75 0.94 -5.13
CA ASP A 19 19.38 0.51 -6.47
C ASP A 19 19.02 -0.97 -6.41
N MET A 20 17.76 -1.30 -6.64
CA MET A 20 17.20 -2.65 -6.57
C MET A 20 16.94 -3.22 -7.96
N SER A 21 17.40 -2.56 -9.03
CA SER A 21 17.00 -2.87 -10.41
C SER A 21 17.41 -4.29 -10.81
N ALA A 22 18.68 -4.66 -10.54
CA ALA A 22 19.21 -5.98 -10.89
C ALA A 22 18.44 -7.12 -10.17
N GLU A 23 18.12 -6.93 -8.89
CA GLU A 23 17.40 -7.91 -8.08
C GLU A 23 15.95 -8.04 -8.56
N ILE A 24 15.28 -6.93 -8.86
CA ILE A 24 13.89 -6.96 -9.34
C ILE A 24 13.81 -7.60 -10.72
N GLU A 25 14.74 -7.30 -11.63
CA GLU A 25 14.83 -7.93 -12.95
C GLU A 25 15.06 -9.45 -12.81
N ARG A 26 16.00 -9.84 -11.94
CA ARG A 26 16.30 -11.26 -11.68
C ARG A 26 15.11 -12.00 -11.09
N LEU A 27 14.36 -11.37 -10.18
CA LEU A 27 13.17 -11.96 -9.55
C LEU A 27 11.95 -11.96 -10.48
N ALA A 28 11.95 -11.08 -11.48
CA ALA A 28 10.90 -10.88 -12.48
C ALA A 28 9.47 -10.93 -11.88
N PRO A 29 9.14 -10.14 -10.84
CA PRO A 29 7.81 -10.17 -10.26
C PRO A 29 6.76 -9.69 -11.26
N PHE A 30 5.56 -10.27 -11.21
CA PHE A 30 4.41 -9.77 -11.97
C PHE A 30 4.14 -8.28 -11.65
N ARG A 31 4.27 -7.91 -10.37
CA ARG A 31 4.09 -6.54 -9.91
C ARG A 31 5.06 -6.26 -8.76
N TRP A 32 5.77 -5.14 -8.83
CA TRP A 32 6.57 -4.60 -7.75
C TRP A 32 5.86 -3.36 -7.19
N LYS A 33 5.21 -3.55 -6.04
CA LYS A 33 4.56 -2.45 -5.32
C LYS A 33 5.58 -1.75 -4.44
N VAL A 34 5.74 -0.45 -4.65
CA VAL A 34 6.69 0.37 -3.90
C VAL A 34 5.90 1.41 -3.13
N PHE A 35 5.99 1.35 -1.81
CA PHE A 35 5.26 2.20 -0.89
C PHE A 35 6.19 3.22 -0.27
N GLN A 36 5.82 4.49 -0.25
CA GLN A 36 6.50 5.47 0.61
C GLN A 36 6.20 5.15 2.09
N CYS A 37 7.18 5.24 3.00
CA CYS A 37 6.91 5.07 4.43
C CYS A 37 5.83 6.07 4.90
N LEU A 38 4.82 5.58 5.62
CA LEU A 38 3.60 6.32 5.95
C LEU A 38 3.31 6.27 7.45
N LEU A 39 2.97 7.43 8.02
CA LEU A 39 2.37 7.51 9.35
C LEU A 39 0.88 7.16 9.28
N VAL A 40 0.44 6.35 10.22
CA VAL A 40 -0.95 5.94 10.40
C VAL A 40 -1.33 6.26 11.84
N ALA A 41 -2.30 7.17 11.99
CA ALA A 41 -2.85 7.53 13.29
C ALA A 41 -3.50 6.30 13.95
N GLY A 42 -3.20 6.05 15.22
CA GLY A 42 -3.61 4.84 15.93
C GLY A 42 -2.52 3.77 16.02
N GLU A 43 -1.56 3.78 15.08
CA GLU A 43 -0.69 2.64 14.81
C GLU A 43 0.80 2.94 15.05
N ASN A 44 1.31 4.03 14.47
CA ASN A 44 2.76 4.25 14.40
C ASN A 44 3.22 5.72 14.41
N GLU A 45 2.34 6.64 14.78
CA GLU A 45 2.53 8.08 14.63
C GLU A 45 3.33 8.75 15.75
N ASP A 46 3.52 8.10 16.91
CA ASP A 46 4.26 8.67 18.03
C ASP A 46 4.86 7.63 19.00
N VAL A 47 5.60 8.10 20.01
CA VAL A 47 6.29 7.27 21.01
C VAL A 47 5.35 6.46 21.92
N THR A 48 4.07 6.82 22.00
CA THR A 48 3.09 6.12 22.84
C THR A 48 2.52 4.89 22.14
N ARG A 49 2.75 4.75 20.83
CA ARG A 49 2.34 3.59 20.04
C ARG A 49 3.30 2.41 20.20
N LEU A 50 2.85 1.23 19.75
CA LEU A 50 3.69 0.03 19.74
C LEU A 50 4.91 0.18 18.81
N ARG A 51 4.82 1.04 17.79
CA ARG A 51 5.88 1.33 16.83
C ARG A 51 5.94 2.84 16.62
N ASP A 52 7.13 3.37 16.35
CA ASP A 52 7.31 4.78 15.99
C ASP A 52 7.94 4.85 14.60
N ALA A 53 7.13 5.18 13.59
CA ALA A 53 7.58 5.23 12.20
C ALA A 53 8.20 6.58 11.81
N ARG A 54 8.21 7.59 12.71
CA ARG A 54 8.73 8.93 12.40
C ARG A 54 10.21 8.91 12.06
N THR A 55 10.96 7.98 12.64
CA THR A 55 12.39 7.78 12.36
C THR A 55 12.66 7.06 11.03
N PHE A 56 11.64 6.54 10.36
CA PHE A 56 11.74 5.82 9.09
C PHE A 56 11.30 6.65 7.88
N LEU A 57 10.76 7.87 8.11
CA LEU A 57 10.21 8.70 7.05
C LEU A 57 11.28 9.14 6.04
N VAL A 58 10.82 9.34 4.81
CA VAL A 58 11.60 9.91 3.71
C VAL A 58 10.95 11.20 3.26
N THR A 59 11.77 12.18 2.90
CA THR A 59 11.30 13.40 2.24
C THR A 59 10.75 13.09 0.85
N ASP A 60 9.89 13.96 0.32
CA ASP A 60 9.37 13.83 -1.05
C ASP A 60 10.50 13.79 -2.09
N ARG A 61 11.60 14.50 -1.84
CA ARG A 61 12.79 14.46 -2.70
C ARG A 61 13.45 13.08 -2.70
N GLN A 62 13.61 12.47 -1.53
CA GLN A 62 14.19 11.13 -1.42
C GLN A 62 13.28 10.08 -2.05
N TRP A 63 11.97 10.17 -1.81
CA TRP A 63 10.97 9.34 -2.47
C TRP A 63 11.06 9.46 -3.99
N LYS A 64 11.00 10.68 -4.53
CA LYS A 64 11.11 10.93 -5.97
C LYS A 64 12.41 10.38 -6.55
N THR A 65 13.51 10.49 -5.81
CA THR A 65 14.82 9.95 -6.23
C THR A 65 14.76 8.42 -6.39
N PHE A 66 14.15 7.71 -5.43
CA PHE A 66 13.93 6.27 -5.53
C PHE A 66 13.02 5.93 -6.73
N CYS A 67 11.95 6.70 -6.94
CA CYS A 67 11.03 6.48 -8.07
C CYS A 67 11.71 6.70 -9.42
N ASP A 68 12.44 7.81 -9.60
CA ASP A 68 13.12 8.12 -10.85
C ASP A 68 14.16 7.08 -11.22
N ARG A 69 14.84 6.48 -10.22
CA ARG A 69 15.79 5.39 -10.41
C ARG A 69 15.14 4.15 -11.01
N HIS A 70 13.94 3.77 -10.55
CA HIS A 70 13.35 2.46 -10.83
C HIS A 70 12.16 2.46 -11.80
N LYS A 71 11.63 3.64 -12.18
CA LYS A 71 10.44 3.77 -13.06
C LYS A 71 10.59 3.13 -14.45
N HIS A 72 11.82 2.78 -14.85
CA HIS A 72 12.10 2.10 -16.11
C HIS A 72 11.69 0.61 -16.08
N LEU A 73 11.46 0.04 -14.89
CA LEU A 73 11.07 -1.36 -14.73
C LEU A 73 9.57 -1.53 -15.02
N PRO A 74 9.16 -2.46 -15.90
CA PRO A 74 7.78 -2.57 -16.35
C PRO A 74 6.81 -3.04 -15.25
N CYS A 75 7.30 -3.73 -14.22
CA CYS A 75 6.50 -4.18 -13.09
C CYS A 75 6.37 -3.12 -11.98
N TYR A 76 6.98 -1.94 -12.14
CA TYR A 76 7.05 -0.90 -11.12
C TYR A 76 5.71 -0.20 -10.90
N VAL A 77 5.21 -0.23 -9.66
CA VAL A 77 3.97 0.42 -9.25
C VAL A 77 4.23 1.22 -7.96
N PRO A 78 4.49 2.53 -8.08
CA PRO A 78 4.68 3.41 -6.92
C PRO A 78 3.34 3.78 -6.30
N GLU A 79 3.29 3.79 -4.97
CA GLU A 79 2.16 4.27 -4.16
C GLU A 79 2.74 5.22 -3.10
N ASP A 80 2.58 6.53 -3.30
CA ASP A 80 2.98 7.54 -2.31
C ASP A 80 2.00 7.59 -1.13
N THR A 81 2.32 8.41 -0.13
CA THR A 81 1.50 8.55 1.09
C THR A 81 0.05 8.98 0.81
N ASN A 82 -0.18 9.80 -0.22
CA ASN A 82 -1.51 10.26 -0.61
C ASN A 82 -2.29 9.13 -1.29
N ALA A 83 -1.67 8.47 -2.26
CA ALA A 83 -2.24 7.35 -2.98
C ALA A 83 -2.61 6.20 -2.04
N MET A 84 -1.84 5.95 -0.96
CA MET A 84 -2.14 4.90 0.00
C MET A 84 -3.26 5.25 0.99
N ALA A 85 -3.39 6.51 1.39
CA ALA A 85 -4.21 6.90 2.54
C ALA A 85 -5.71 6.59 2.38
N SER A 86 -6.24 6.67 1.16
CA SER A 86 -7.69 6.66 0.91
C SER A 86 -8.15 5.56 -0.04
N SER A 87 -7.21 4.83 -0.64
CA SER A 87 -7.47 3.99 -1.79
C SER A 87 -7.63 2.50 -1.47
N TYR A 88 -7.52 2.12 -0.19
CA TYR A 88 -7.73 0.75 0.28
C TYR A 88 -9.04 0.68 1.06
N LEU A 89 -9.84 -0.34 0.77
CA LEU A 89 -10.94 -0.73 1.64
C LEU A 89 -10.40 -1.77 2.62
N LEU A 90 -10.11 -1.34 3.84
CA LEU A 90 -9.53 -2.18 4.87
C LEU A 90 -10.62 -2.72 5.79
N LEU A 91 -10.47 -3.98 6.19
CA LEU A 91 -11.36 -4.65 7.12
C LEU A 91 -10.51 -5.21 8.26
N ASP A 92 -10.84 -4.84 9.50
CA ASP A 92 -10.11 -5.29 10.68
C ASP A 92 -10.47 -6.74 11.08
N GLU A 93 -9.84 -7.24 12.14
CA GLU A 93 -10.03 -8.59 12.68
C GLU A 93 -11.44 -8.86 13.24
N TYR A 94 -12.24 -7.81 13.49
CA TYR A 94 -13.63 -7.90 13.92
C TYR A 94 -14.63 -7.65 12.78
N MET A 95 -14.10 -7.60 11.55
CA MET A 95 -14.86 -7.38 10.34
C MET A 95 -15.52 -5.99 10.28
N CYS A 96 -14.85 -4.98 10.83
CA CYS A 96 -15.22 -3.57 10.71
C CYS A 96 -14.39 -2.91 9.59
N PHE A 97 -15.00 -2.03 8.80
CA PHE A 97 -14.25 -1.20 7.87
C PHE A 97 -13.42 -0.16 8.62
N LEU A 98 -12.22 0.10 8.11
CA LEU A 98 -11.33 1.14 8.59
C LEU A 98 -11.22 2.26 7.54
N ASP A 99 -11.37 3.49 7.99
CA ASP A 99 -11.20 4.70 7.20
C ASP A 99 -10.13 5.57 7.85
N LYS A 100 -9.10 5.92 7.10
CA LYS A 100 -8.01 6.75 7.60
C LYS A 100 -8.40 8.23 7.74
N GLY A 101 -9.39 8.71 6.98
CA GLY A 101 -9.93 10.07 7.02
C GLY A 101 -8.89 11.21 6.99
N GLU A 102 -9.34 12.43 7.28
CA GLU A 102 -8.49 13.60 7.57
C GLU A 102 -7.83 13.48 8.97
N GLY A 103 -7.15 12.36 9.25
CA GLY A 103 -6.27 12.21 10.42
C GLY A 103 -6.82 11.45 11.62
N MET A 104 -8.08 10.99 11.60
CA MET A 104 -8.61 10.07 12.62
C MET A 104 -9.09 8.77 11.96
N LEU A 105 -8.49 7.65 12.39
CA LEU A 105 -8.91 6.32 11.98
C LEU A 105 -10.34 6.07 12.46
N THR A 106 -11.30 6.14 11.56
CA THR A 106 -12.71 5.85 11.82
C THR A 106 -12.97 4.37 11.58
N ARG A 107 -13.68 3.76 12.50
CA ARG A 107 -13.99 2.33 12.48
C ARG A 107 -15.49 2.14 12.41
N SER A 108 -15.96 1.40 11.41
CA SER A 108 -17.40 1.10 11.27
C SER A 108 -17.87 0.11 12.34
N GLU A 109 -19.18 -0.08 12.43
CA GLU A 109 -19.78 -1.28 12.99
C GLU A 109 -19.38 -2.52 12.16
N SER A 110 -19.33 -3.69 12.79
CA SER A 110 -18.97 -4.94 12.13
C SER A 110 -19.99 -5.31 11.04
N ILE A 111 -19.52 -5.71 9.86
CA ILE A 111 -20.38 -6.19 8.78
C ILE A 111 -21.22 -7.40 9.21
N LEU A 112 -20.77 -8.16 10.21
CA LEU A 112 -21.50 -9.31 10.75
C LEU A 112 -22.72 -8.89 11.58
N LYS A 113 -22.75 -7.64 12.07
CA LYS A 113 -23.87 -7.09 12.86
C LYS A 113 -24.83 -6.30 12.00
N VAL A 114 -24.31 -5.48 11.09
CA VAL A 114 -25.12 -4.48 10.36
C VAL A 114 -25.19 -4.71 8.85
N GLY A 115 -24.44 -5.67 8.32
CA GLY A 115 -24.29 -5.90 6.89
C GLY A 115 -23.35 -4.91 6.20
N VAL A 116 -22.84 -5.30 5.04
CA VAL A 116 -21.82 -4.54 4.28
C VAL A 116 -22.29 -3.14 3.93
N LYS A 117 -23.52 -2.99 3.40
CA LYS A 117 -24.04 -1.70 2.92
C LYS A 117 -24.13 -0.66 4.03
N LYS A 118 -24.58 -1.04 5.23
CA LYS A 118 -24.67 -0.13 6.37
C LYS A 118 -23.29 0.23 6.91
N ALA A 119 -22.40 -0.76 7.07
CA ALA A 119 -21.03 -0.53 7.52
C ALA A 119 -20.24 0.37 6.56
N MET A 120 -20.37 0.18 5.24
CA MET A 120 -19.72 1.04 4.24
C MET A 120 -20.22 2.49 4.28
N GLY A 121 -21.47 2.73 4.70
CA GLY A 121 -21.99 4.09 4.86
C GLY A 121 -21.41 4.85 6.06
N GLN A 122 -20.60 4.19 6.90
CA GLN A 122 -19.98 4.76 8.11
C GLN A 122 -18.51 5.14 7.90
N VAL A 123 -17.98 4.88 6.70
CA VAL A 123 -16.58 5.10 6.33
C VAL A 123 -16.49 5.81 4.98
N VAL A 124 -15.44 6.61 4.78
CA VAL A 124 -15.12 7.18 3.48
C VAL A 124 -14.18 6.22 2.75
N TRP A 125 -14.58 5.79 1.54
CA TRP A 125 -13.72 5.06 0.62
C TRP A 125 -13.56 5.83 -0.67
N ASP A 126 -12.33 6.25 -0.98
CA ASP A 126 -12.04 6.95 -2.23
C ASP A 126 -11.85 5.94 -3.37
N ARG A 127 -12.97 5.65 -4.02
CA ARG A 127 -13.00 4.81 -5.22
C ARG A 127 -12.20 5.42 -6.38
N GLY A 128 -12.09 6.75 -6.47
CA GLY A 128 -11.30 7.42 -7.50
C GLY A 128 -9.83 7.09 -7.37
N SER A 129 -9.26 7.36 -6.19
CA SER A 129 -7.86 7.02 -5.87
C SER A 129 -7.56 5.52 -6.02
N PHE A 130 -8.53 4.63 -5.70
CA PHE A 130 -8.39 3.19 -5.95
C PHE A 130 -8.21 2.85 -7.44
N LEU A 131 -8.94 3.51 -8.32
CA LEU A 131 -8.82 3.30 -9.76
C LEU A 131 -7.53 3.90 -10.32
N GLU A 132 -7.20 5.13 -9.93
CA GLU A 132 -6.02 5.87 -10.42
C GLU A 132 -4.70 5.15 -10.14
N ARG A 133 -4.57 4.49 -8.98
CA ARG A 133 -3.39 3.69 -8.64
C ARG A 133 -3.33 2.30 -9.31
N GLY A 134 -4.26 2.00 -10.22
CA GLY A 134 -4.36 0.71 -10.89
C GLY A 134 -4.78 -0.43 -9.95
N GLY A 135 -5.76 -0.16 -9.09
CA GLY A 135 -6.36 -1.14 -8.18
C GLY A 135 -7.17 -2.23 -8.89
N ILE A 136 -7.62 -1.96 -10.13
CA ILE A 136 -8.18 -2.97 -11.04
C ILE A 136 -7.07 -3.44 -11.99
N TYR A 137 -6.77 -4.73 -11.94
CA TYR A 137 -5.79 -5.40 -12.79
C TYR A 137 -6.18 -6.87 -12.94
N ASP A 138 -5.53 -7.63 -13.81
CA ASP A 138 -5.74 -9.08 -13.83
C ASP A 138 -4.98 -9.73 -12.66
N TRP A 139 -5.73 -10.11 -11.62
CA TRP A 139 -5.23 -10.81 -10.43
C TRP A 139 -5.62 -12.29 -10.43
N GLY A 140 -6.29 -12.76 -11.49
CA GLY A 140 -6.61 -14.18 -11.66
C GLY A 140 -5.32 -14.98 -11.90
N ARG A 141 -5.16 -16.10 -11.21
CA ARG A 141 -4.09 -17.05 -11.54
C ARG A 141 -4.59 -17.96 -12.65
N SER A 142 -4.02 -17.89 -13.85
CA SER A 142 -4.17 -18.99 -14.81
C SER A 142 -3.47 -20.23 -14.22
N GLU A 143 -4.13 -21.39 -14.18
CA GLU A 143 -3.70 -22.63 -13.50
C GLU A 143 -2.37 -23.25 -13.97
N LYS A 144 -1.58 -22.59 -14.82
CA LYS A 144 -0.32 -23.11 -15.34
C LYS A 144 0.86 -22.75 -14.44
N LEU A 145 0.85 -23.30 -13.23
CA LEU A 145 2.08 -23.45 -12.45
C LEU A 145 2.77 -24.73 -12.94
N GLN A 146 3.71 -24.61 -13.87
CA GLN A 146 4.70 -25.64 -14.14
C GLN A 146 5.94 -25.29 -13.31
N TRP A 147 6.29 -26.19 -12.40
CA TRP A 147 7.48 -26.16 -11.56
C TRP A 147 8.75 -26.38 -12.36
#